data_AF-H9F405-F1
#
_entry.id   AF-H9F405-F1
#
_cell.length_a   1.000
_cell.length_b   1.000
_cell.length_c   1.000
_cell.angle_alpha   90.00
_cell.angle_beta   90.00
_cell.angle_gamma   90.00
#
_symmetry.space_group_name_H-M   'P 1'
#
loop_
_entity.id
_entity.type
_entity.pdbx_description
1 polymer ?
#
loop_
_entity_poly.entity_id
_entity_poly.type
_entity_poly.pdbx_seq_one_letter_code
_entity_poly.pdbx_strand_id
1 'polypeptide(L)'
;QNYDKAHGALTEAYKCLAKAKTKSPLDQETRLAQLQSRMALVKRFIQARRTYTEDPKESIKQCELLLEEPDLDSTIRIGDVYGFLVEHYVRMEEYQTAYRFLEEMRRRLPLANMSYYVSPRAVDAVHQGLGLPLPRTVPERVRHNSMEDPREPDEEVVEEADDDP
;
A
#
# COMPACT_ATOMS: atom_id res chain seq x y z
N GLN A 1 4.29 -7.91 3.90
CA GLN A 1 5.55 -7.88 3.13
C GLN A 1 6.68 -8.47 3.98
N ASN A 2 7.63 -9.19 3.38
CA ASN A 2 8.72 -9.86 4.11
C ASN A 2 10.05 -9.12 3.89
N TYR A 3 10.31 -8.14 4.76
CA TYR A 3 11.50 -7.30 4.70
C TYR A 3 12.78 -8.05 5.07
N ASP A 4 12.70 -9.09 5.90
CA ASP A 4 13.85 -9.95 6.22
C ASP A 4 14.40 -10.66 4.97
N LYS A 5 13.49 -11.19 4.14
CA LYS A 5 13.87 -11.77 2.84
C LYS A 5 14.45 -10.71 1.91
N ALA A 6 13.88 -9.51 1.89
CA ALA A 6 14.40 -8.41 1.07
C ALA A 6 15.82 -7.99 1.50
N HIS A 7 16.06 -7.85 2.81
CA HIS A 7 17.39 -7.56 3.36
C HIS A 7 18.40 -8.67 3.01
N GLY A 8 17.99 -9.94 3.11
CA GLY A 8 18.82 -11.08 2.70
C GLY A 8 19.20 -11.01 1.21
N ALA A 9 18.23 -10.77 0.33
CA ALA A 9 18.48 -10.62 -1.10
C ALA A 9 19.41 -9.44 -1.42
N LEU A 10 19.22 -8.28 -0.77
CA LEU A 10 20.11 -7.13 -0.91
C LEU A 10 21.54 -7.45 -0.46
N THR A 11 21.68 -8.21 0.63
CA THR A 11 22.98 -8.64 1.15
C THR A 11 23.72 -9.54 0.15
N GLU A 12 23.01 -10.49 -0.47
CA GLU A 12 23.62 -11.35 -1.49
C GLU A 12 23.96 -10.56 -2.77
N ALA A 13 23.09 -9.63 -3.19
CA ALA A 13 23.38 -8.74 -4.32
C ALA A 13 24.66 -7.90 -4.06
N TYR A 14 24.82 -7.37 -2.84
CA TYR A 14 26.01 -6.64 -2.43
C TYR A 14 27.27 -7.52 -2.51
N LYS A 15 27.23 -8.74 -1.97
CA LYS A 15 28.36 -9.69 -2.01
C LYS A 15 28.76 -10.04 -3.44
N CYS A 16 27.79 -10.30 -4.31
CA CYS A 16 28.03 -10.61 -5.71
C CYS A 16 28.68 -9.43 -6.43
N LEU A 17 28.13 -8.22 -6.25
CA LEU A 17 28.68 -7.01 -6.86
C LEU A 17 30.09 -6.69 -6.35
N ALA A 18 30.36 -6.87 -5.06
CA ALA A 18 31.66 -6.59 -4.46
C ALA A 18 32.77 -7.50 -5.01
N LYS A 19 32.43 -8.73 -5.41
CA LYS A 19 33.37 -9.71 -5.98
C LYS A 19 33.49 -9.65 -7.50
N ALA A 20 32.57 -8.94 -8.17
CA ALA A 20 32.56 -8.85 -9.62
C ALA A 20 33.78 -8.05 -10.13
N LYS A 21 34.42 -8.54 -11.19
CA LYS A 21 35.40 -7.75 -11.94
C LYS A 21 34.65 -6.79 -12.83
N THR A 22 34.69 -5.49 -12.50
CA THR A 22 34.01 -4.45 -13.28
C THR A 22 35.01 -3.66 -14.11
N LYS A 23 34.54 -3.12 -15.25
CA LYS A 23 35.34 -2.26 -16.12
C LYS A 23 35.52 -0.85 -15.56
N SER A 24 34.64 -0.45 -14.64
CA SER A 24 34.58 0.88 -14.01
C SER A 24 34.48 0.71 -12.49
N PRO A 25 35.60 0.80 -11.76
CA PRO A 25 35.61 0.67 -10.30
C PRO A 25 34.73 1.72 -9.60
N LEU A 26 34.65 2.93 -10.16
CA LEU A 26 33.85 4.03 -9.60
C LEU A 26 32.34 3.74 -9.67
N ASP A 27 31.87 3.17 -10.79
CA ASP A 27 30.47 2.77 -10.93
C ASP A 27 30.12 1.62 -9.99
N GLN A 28 31.07 0.70 -9.78
CA GLN A 28 30.92 -0.40 -8.83
C GLN A 28 30.78 0.12 -7.40
N GLU A 29 31.66 1.03 -6.98
CA GLU A 29 31.62 1.65 -5.66
C GLU A 29 30.31 2.41 -5.42
N THR A 30 29.86 3.19 -6.41
CA THR A 30 28.58 3.92 -6.35
C THR A 30 27.40 2.98 -6.13
N ARG A 31 27.35 1.87 -6.87
CA ARG A 31 26.27 0.86 -6.74
C ARG A 31 26.35 0.10 -5.41
N LEU A 32 27.55 -0.17 -4.90
CA LEU A 32 27.74 -0.78 -3.58
C LEU A 32 27.23 0.14 -2.47
N ALA A 33 27.53 1.44 -2.55
CA ALA A 33 27.03 2.44 -1.61
C ALA A 33 25.49 2.55 -1.65
N GLN A 34 24.89 2.51 -2.84
CA GLN A 34 23.43 2.47 -2.99
C GLN A 34 22.82 1.22 -2.34
N LEU A 35 23.41 0.04 -2.56
CA LEU A 35 22.94 -1.20 -1.93
C LEU A 35 23.06 -1.13 -0.39
N GLN A 36 24.16 -0.58 0.14
CA GLN A 36 24.33 -0.38 1.58
C GLN A 36 23.28 0.56 2.16
N SER A 37 23.01 1.70 1.50
CA SER A 37 21.97 2.63 1.92
C SER A 37 20.60 1.95 1.99
N ARG A 38 20.23 1.19 0.94
CA ARG A 38 18.98 0.43 0.91
C ARG A 38 18.90 -0.62 2.02
N MET A 39 19.99 -1.37 2.24
CA MET A 39 20.05 -2.35 3.33
C MET A 39 19.85 -1.68 4.70
N ALA A 40 20.46 -0.51 4.92
CA ALA A 40 20.32 0.24 6.16
C ALA A 40 18.88 0.69 6.41
N LEU A 41 18.18 1.19 5.39
CA LEU A 41 16.76 1.56 5.48
C LEU A 41 15.89 0.34 5.82
N VAL A 42 16.02 -0.76 5.08
CA VAL A 42 15.26 -2.00 5.35
C VAL A 42 15.53 -2.51 6.76
N LYS A 43 16.80 -2.50 7.20
CA LYS A 43 17.18 -2.96 8.54
C LYS A 43 16.57 -2.08 9.63
N ARG A 44 16.56 -0.76 9.47
CA ARG A 44 15.92 0.18 10.41
C ARG A 44 14.43 -0.13 10.57
N PHE A 45 13.71 -0.34 9.47
CA PHE A 45 12.28 -0.64 9.53
C PHE A 45 11.99 -2.02 10.16
N ILE A 46 12.78 -3.05 9.84
CA ILE A 46 12.68 -4.36 10.51
C ILE A 46 12.89 -4.21 12.01
N GLN A 47 13.92 -3.46 12.42
CA GLN A 47 14.25 -3.27 13.83
C GLN A 47 13.11 -2.56 14.57
N ALA A 48 12.61 -1.44 14.04
CA ALA A 48 11.48 -0.70 14.62
C ALA A 48 10.25 -1.59 14.82
N ARG A 49 9.94 -2.47 13.86
CA ARG A 49 8.82 -3.41 14.00
C ARG A 49 9.06 -4.51 15.05
N ARG A 50 10.31 -4.94 15.23
CA ARG A 50 10.68 -6.00 16.19
C ARG A 50 10.68 -5.49 17.63
N THR A 51 11.23 -4.30 17.86
CA THR A 51 11.33 -3.70 19.20
C THR A 51 10.05 -3.06 19.67
N TYR A 52 9.01 -3.00 18.84
CA TYR A 52 7.76 -2.32 19.18
C TYR A 52 7.13 -2.80 20.49
N THR A 53 7.20 -4.10 20.80
CA THR A 53 6.66 -4.64 22.05
C THR A 53 7.47 -4.26 23.29
N GLU A 54 8.75 -3.91 23.10
CA GLU A 54 9.69 -3.56 24.18
C GLU A 54 9.72 -2.05 24.39
N ASP A 55 9.82 -1.29 23.30
CA ASP A 55 9.81 0.16 23.28
C ASP A 55 8.97 0.69 22.11
N PRO A 56 7.65 0.86 22.31
CA PRO A 56 6.76 1.43 21.31
C PRO A 56 7.19 2.84 20.91
N LYS A 57 7.63 3.67 21.86
CA LYS A 57 7.93 5.09 21.62
C LYS A 57 9.12 5.26 20.69
N GLU A 58 10.20 4.54 20.96
CA GLU A 58 11.37 4.56 20.08
C GLU A 58 11.04 3.96 18.71
N SER A 59 10.24 2.89 18.68
CA SER A 59 9.81 2.28 17.42
C SER A 59 9.00 3.22 16.53
N ILE A 60 8.12 4.04 17.12
CA ILE A 60 7.38 5.09 16.39
C ILE A 60 8.33 6.17 15.90
N LYS A 61 9.21 6.68 16.77
CA LYS A 61 10.19 7.69 16.39
C LYS A 61 11.07 7.25 15.22
N GLN A 62 11.52 5.99 15.22
CA GLN A 62 12.30 5.44 14.11
C GLN A 62 11.48 5.36 12.81
N CYS A 63 10.19 5.05 12.88
CA CYS A 63 9.30 5.07 11.72
C CYS A 63 9.05 6.50 11.19
N GLU A 64 8.91 7.49 12.07
CA GLU A 64 8.80 8.91 11.67
C GLU A 64 10.08 9.39 10.99
N LEU A 65 11.26 9.11 11.57
CA LEU A 65 12.55 9.42 10.95
C LEU A 65 12.73 8.73 9.60
N LEU A 66 12.22 7.51 9.44
CA LEU A 66 12.24 6.83 8.14
C LEU A 66 11.44 7.60 7.07
N LEU A 67 10.31 8.22 7.41
CA LEU A 67 9.49 9.00 6.47
C LEU A 67 10.17 10.28 5.96
N GLU A 68 11.23 10.72 6.64
CA GLU A 68 12.07 11.86 6.25
C GLU A 68 13.20 11.47 5.29
N GLU A 69 13.48 10.17 5.13
CA GLU A 69 14.55 9.67 4.26
C GLU A 69 14.16 9.80 2.77
N PRO A 70 14.98 10.47 1.94
CA PRO A 70 14.63 10.76 0.55
C PRO A 70 14.52 9.51 -0.32
N ASP A 71 15.25 8.45 0.01
CA ASP A 71 15.30 7.20 -0.75
C ASP A 71 14.35 6.11 -0.23
N LEU A 72 13.50 6.44 0.76
CA LEU A 72 12.61 5.47 1.40
C LEU A 72 11.71 4.80 0.37
N ASP A 73 11.01 5.57 -0.47
CA ASP A 73 10.00 5.08 -1.43
C ASP A 73 10.57 4.05 -2.42
N SER A 74 11.86 4.16 -2.72
CA SER A 74 12.55 3.24 -3.63
C SER A 74 12.93 1.89 -2.98
N THR A 75 12.84 1.82 -1.64
CA THR A 75 13.40 0.71 -0.84
C THR A 75 12.35 0.01 0.00
N ILE A 76 11.51 0.79 0.69
CA ILE A 76 10.42 0.33 1.55
C ILE A 76 9.15 0.95 1.01
N ARG A 77 8.05 0.19 1.03
CA ARG A 77 6.75 0.78 0.69
C ARG A 77 6.35 1.74 1.79
N ILE A 78 6.33 3.04 1.50
CA ILE A 78 5.99 4.07 2.47
C ILE A 78 4.61 3.85 3.13
N GLY A 79 3.68 3.24 2.39
CA GLY A 79 2.38 2.84 2.94
C GLY A 79 2.48 1.85 4.11
N ASP A 80 3.47 0.95 4.14
CA ASP A 80 3.67 0.04 5.27
C ASP A 80 4.13 0.79 6.53
N VAL A 81 4.90 1.87 6.37
CA VAL A 81 5.35 2.73 7.47
C VAL A 81 4.16 3.52 8.02
N TYR A 82 3.37 4.14 7.15
CA TYR A 82 2.12 4.80 7.55
C TYR A 82 1.14 3.85 8.21
N GLY A 83 0.96 2.64 7.66
CA GLY A 83 0.06 1.64 8.24
C GLY A 83 0.48 1.26 9.66
N PHE A 84 1.78 1.09 9.89
CA PHE A 84 2.32 0.84 11.23
C PHE A 84 2.07 1.99 12.20
N LEU A 85 2.29 3.23 11.77
CA LEU A 85 2.05 4.44 12.58
C LEU A 85 0.55 4.60 12.92
N VAL A 86 -0.33 4.49 11.91
CA VAL A 86 -1.79 4.60 12.10
C VAL A 86 -2.27 3.54 13.09
N GLU A 87 -1.82 2.29 12.96
CA GLU A 87 -2.22 1.22 13.86
C GLU A 87 -1.78 1.49 15.31
N HIS A 88 -0.58 2.06 15.51
CA HIS A 88 -0.14 2.49 16.83
C HIS A 88 -1.07 3.56 17.43
N TYR A 89 -1.31 4.66 16.71
CA TYR A 89 -2.09 5.77 17.25
C TYR A 89 -3.56 5.41 17.47
N VAL A 90 -4.12 4.49 16.67
CA VAL A 90 -5.44 3.91 16.93
C VAL A 90 -5.45 3.13 18.24
N ARG A 91 -4.42 2.31 18.53
CA ARG A 91 -4.33 1.58 19.81
C ARG A 91 -4.15 2.50 21.02
N MET A 92 -3.56 3.68 20.81
CA MET A 92 -3.40 4.70 21.85
C MET A 92 -4.61 5.63 21.98
N GLU A 93 -5.67 5.40 21.19
CA GLU A 93 -6.86 6.27 21.09
C GLU A 93 -6.54 7.72 20.68
N GLU A 94 -5.37 7.95 20.09
CA GLU A 94 -4.94 9.23 19.55
C GLU A 94 -5.44 9.40 18.11
N TYR A 95 -6.77 9.42 17.95
CA TYR A 95 -7.42 9.41 16.63
C TYR A 95 -7.07 10.62 15.76
N GLN A 96 -6.79 11.78 16.36
CA GLN A 96 -6.39 12.98 15.63
C GLN A 96 -5.04 12.79 14.93
N THR A 97 -4.08 12.16 15.63
CA THR A 97 -2.75 11.86 15.08
C THR A 97 -2.83 10.75 14.03
N ALA A 98 -3.62 9.71 14.29
CA ALA A 98 -3.87 8.65 13.31
C ALA A 98 -4.48 9.20 12.00
N TYR A 99 -5.46 10.12 12.11
CA TYR A 99 -6.07 10.76 10.95
C TYR A 99 -5.08 11.60 10.14
N ARG A 100 -4.17 12.33 10.82
CA ARG A 100 -3.10 13.09 10.15
C ARG A 100 -2.24 12.18 9.28
N PHE A 101 -1.81 11.03 9.81
CA PHE A 101 -1.01 10.07 9.06
C PHE A 101 -1.78 9.41 7.90
N LEU A 102 -3.09 9.15 8.06
CA LEU A 102 -3.94 8.68 6.96
C LEU A 102 -4.02 9.70 5.81
N GLU A 103 -4.23 10.97 6.13
CA GLU A 103 -4.30 12.02 5.12
C GLU A 103 -2.95 12.25 4.42
N GLU A 104 -1.85 12.19 5.18
CA GLU A 104 -0.51 12.29 4.60
C GLU A 104 -0.22 11.11 3.66
N MET A 105 -0.56 9.89 4.09
CA MET A 105 -0.46 8.69 3.27
C MET A 105 -1.27 8.83 1.97
N ARG A 106 -2.50 9.34 2.04
CA ARG A 106 -3.36 9.56 0.85
C ARG A 106 -2.76 10.58 -0.11
N ARG A 107 -2.09 11.62 0.40
CA ARG A 107 -1.39 12.62 -0.43
C ARG A 107 -0.15 12.04 -1.12
N ARG A 108 0.65 11.24 -0.41
CA ARG A 108 1.86 10.62 -0.97
C ARG A 108 1.55 9.44 -1.89
N LEU A 109 0.44 8.76 -1.67
CA LEU A 109 0.02 7.57 -2.41
C LEU A 109 -1.39 7.70 -3.03
N PRO A 110 -1.64 8.68 -3.92
CA PRO A 110 -2.99 8.97 -4.44
C PRO A 110 -3.60 7.85 -5.28
N LEU A 111 -2.76 7.00 -5.89
CA LEU A 111 -3.20 5.88 -6.73
C LEU A 111 -3.22 4.54 -5.99
N ALA A 112 -2.73 4.49 -4.74
CA ALA A 112 -2.62 3.23 -4.02
C ALA A 112 -3.92 2.93 -3.28
N ASN A 113 -4.34 1.67 -3.32
CA ASN A 113 -5.45 1.22 -2.49
C ASN A 113 -5.01 1.14 -1.02
N MET A 114 -5.57 2.02 -0.18
CA MET A 114 -5.23 2.13 1.24
C MET A 114 -5.49 0.83 2.02
N SER A 115 -6.43 0.00 1.57
CA SER A 115 -6.78 -1.27 2.25
C SER A 115 -5.64 -2.29 2.28
N TYR A 116 -4.60 -2.11 1.45
CA TYR A 116 -3.41 -2.97 1.47
C TYR A 116 -2.45 -2.66 2.63
N TYR A 117 -2.61 -1.49 3.26
CA TYR A 117 -1.67 -0.98 4.26
C TYR A 117 -2.34 -0.76 5.61
N VAL A 118 -3.59 -0.30 5.60
CA VAL A 118 -4.38 -0.02 6.80
C VAL A 118 -5.63 -0.88 6.78
N SER A 119 -5.89 -1.57 7.90
CA SER A 119 -7.12 -2.35 8.02
C SER A 119 -8.36 -1.44 7.99
N PRO A 120 -9.47 -1.86 7.35
CA PRO A 120 -10.72 -1.09 7.37
C PRO A 120 -11.17 -0.74 8.80
N ARG A 121 -10.97 -1.66 9.75
CA ARG A 121 -11.29 -1.44 11.17
C ARG A 121 -10.53 -0.26 11.78
N ALA A 122 -9.25 -0.11 11.45
CA ALA A 122 -8.45 1.02 11.94
C ALA A 122 -8.94 2.34 11.34
N VAL A 123 -9.29 2.34 10.05
CA VAL A 123 -9.88 3.52 9.39
C VAL A 123 -11.21 3.90 10.03
N ASP A 124 -12.09 2.92 10.25
CA ASP A 124 -13.39 3.13 10.88
C ASP A 124 -13.23 3.66 12.31
N ALA A 125 -12.30 3.11 13.10
CA ALA A 125 -12.01 3.57 14.46
C ALA A 125 -11.57 5.04 14.49
N VAL A 126 -10.71 5.46 13.55
CA VAL A 126 -10.31 6.88 13.43
C VAL A 126 -11.50 7.79 13.13
N HIS A 127 -12.36 7.39 12.19
CA HIS A 127 -13.52 8.22 11.82
C HIS A 127 -14.54 8.29 12.97
N GLN A 128 -14.83 7.16 13.62
CA GLN A 128 -15.72 7.11 14.78
C GLN A 128 -15.18 7.95 15.95
N GLY A 129 -13.89 7.81 16.26
CA GLY A 129 -13.25 8.55 17.35
C GLY A 129 -13.23 10.07 17.14
N LEU A 130 -13.30 10.53 15.89
CA LEU A 130 -13.38 11.95 15.53
C LEU A 130 -14.81 12.43 15.20
N GLY A 131 -15.83 11.55 15.27
CA GLY A 131 -17.20 11.89 14.87
C GLY A 131 -17.35 12.19 13.37
N LEU A 132 -16.44 11.68 12.53
CA LEU A 132 -16.46 11.85 11.08
C LEU A 132 -17.34 10.79 10.42
N PRO A 133 -17.97 11.10 9.26
CA PRO A 133 -18.72 10.11 8.51
C PRO A 133 -17.81 8.96 8.06
N LEU A 134 -18.27 7.72 8.24
CA LEU A 134 -17.54 6.53 7.82
C LEU A 134 -17.31 6.55 6.30
N PRO A 135 -16.08 6.26 5.82
CA PRO A 135 -15.83 6.14 4.40
C PRO A 135 -16.61 4.93 3.88
N ARG A 136 -17.65 5.15 3.06
CA ARG A 136 -18.38 4.07 2.41
C ARG A 136 -17.43 3.28 1.52
N THR A 137 -17.03 2.09 1.96
CA THR A 137 -16.36 1.10 1.12
C THR A 137 -17.41 0.55 0.15
N VAL A 138 -17.51 1.16 -1.03
CA VAL A 138 -18.26 0.55 -2.12
C VAL A 138 -17.48 -0.71 -2.49
N PRO A 139 -18.05 -1.93 -2.38
CA PRO A 139 -17.40 -3.10 -2.92
C PRO A 139 -17.29 -2.85 -4.41
N GLU A 140 -16.07 -2.92 -4.94
CA GLU A 140 -15.81 -2.87 -6.37
C GLU A 140 -16.54 -4.06 -7.02
N ARG A 141 -17.81 -3.85 -7.39
CA ARG A 141 -18.55 -4.75 -8.25
C ARG A 141 -17.80 -4.71 -9.57
N VAL A 142 -16.98 -5.74 -9.78
CA VAL A 142 -16.46 -6.15 -11.09
C VAL A 142 -17.64 -6.03 -12.07
N ARG A 143 -17.63 -4.98 -12.88
CA ARG A 143 -18.56 -4.81 -13.99
C ARG A 143 -18.15 -5.83 -15.04
N HIS A 144 -18.62 -7.06 -14.90
CA HIS A 144 -18.73 -7.92 -16.08
C HIS A 144 -19.86 -7.35 -16.91
N ASN A 145 -19.48 -6.74 -18.04
CA ASN A 145 -20.38 -6.33 -19.10
C ASN A 145 -21.17 -7.55 -19.57
N SER A 146 -22.42 -7.69 -19.14
CA SER A 146 -23.40 -8.43 -19.91
C SER A 146 -23.86 -7.49 -21.01
N MET A 147 -23.46 -7.77 -22.25
CA MET A 147 -24.04 -7.12 -23.41
C MET A 147 -25.55 -7.39 -23.39
N GLU A 148 -26.35 -6.35 -23.20
CA GLU A 148 -27.78 -6.36 -23.51
C GLU A 148 -27.90 -6.33 -25.03
N ASP A 149 -28.44 -7.41 -25.61
CA ASP A 149 -28.78 -7.52 -27.02
C ASP A 149 -30.07 -6.70 -27.28
N PRO A 150 -30.14 -5.84 -28.31
CA PRO A 150 -31.29 -4.99 -28.57
C PRO A 150 -32.46 -5.78 -29.14
N ARG A 151 -33.64 -5.47 -28.61
CA ARG A 151 -34.99 -5.83 -29.07
C ARG A 151 -35.11 -5.70 -30.60
N GLU A 152 -35.49 -6.79 -31.25
CA GLU A 152 -36.02 -6.75 -32.62
C GLU A 152 -37.55 -6.51 -32.60
N PRO A 153 -38.10 -5.79 -33.59
CA PRO A 153 -39.42 -5.18 -33.54
C PRO A 153 -40.57 -6.14 -33.93
N ASP A 154 -41.77 -5.79 -33.45
CA ASP A 154 -43.09 -6.30 -33.85
C ASP A 154 -43.19 -6.55 -35.37
N GLU A 155 -43.43 -7.79 -35.77
CA GLU A 155 -44.09 -8.08 -37.05
C GLU A 155 -45.57 -8.36 -36.77
N GLU A 156 -46.39 -7.36 -37.10
CA GLU A 156 -47.83 -7.50 -37.30
C GLU A 156 -48.08 -8.56 -38.38
N VAL A 157 -48.70 -9.68 -38.00
CA VAL A 157 -49.36 -10.55 -38.98
C VAL A 157 -50.86 -10.40 -38.77
N VAL A 158 -51.44 -9.63 -39.67
CA VAL A 158 -52.88 -9.38 -39.80
C VAL A 158 -53.54 -10.67 -40.26
N GLU A 159 -54.62 -11.06 -39.58
CA GLU A 159 -55.52 -12.14 -39.99
C GLU A 159 -56.07 -11.87 -41.39
N GLU A 160 -55.95 -12.84 -42.29
CA GLU A 160 -56.90 -12.97 -43.39
C GLU A 160 -57.81 -14.16 -43.12
N ALA A 161 -59.08 -13.82 -42.90
CA ALA A 161 -60.21 -14.73 -42.94
C ALA A 161 -60.72 -14.83 -44.38
N ASP A 162 -61.03 -16.04 -44.83
CA ASP A 162 -62.03 -16.36 -45.85
C ASP A 162 -62.28 -17.89 -45.72
N ASP A 163 -63.33 -18.32 -45.02
CA ASP A 163 -64.72 -18.61 -45.49
C ASP A 163 -64.88 -20.03 -46.11
N ASP A 164 -65.93 -20.71 -45.67
CA ASP A 164 -66.32 -22.14 -45.74
C ASP A 164 -66.73 -22.60 -47.19
N PRO A 165 -67.18 -23.84 -47.50
CA PRO A 165 -67.72 -24.93 -46.66
C PRO A 165 -67.16 -26.36 -46.89
#